data_AF-Q7MZ37-F1
#
_entry.id   AF-Q7MZ37-F1
#
_cell.length_a   1.000
_cell.length_b   1.000
_cell.length_c   1.000
_cell.angle_alpha   90.00
_cell.angle_beta   90.00
_cell.angle_gamma   90.00
#
_symmetry.space_group_name_H-M   'P 1'
#
loop_
_entity.id
_entity.type
_entity.pdbx_description
1 polymer ?
#
loop_
_entity_poly.entity_id
_entity_poly.type
_entity_poly.pdbx_seq_one_letter_code
_entity_poly.pdbx_strand_id
1 'polypeptide(L)'
;MSKLSREMKMLAKQVGGSFKTVHDRTRIIDRFCRHLIALNIQVRDVQHLKAKHIESYIADRQATGISARTLHNDMSVFRLAGREKLVTSIRLANKTLGLSGASRAGTKFAIPDERFQAVLRSAQQHDRGLTCALQLARLLGLRSQEAVQCASSLKTWEKQLERNQSTLTIVFGTKGGRPRETRIIDRHAVQQAVKEALLVTKTHNGKLIDKPDLKTAMNFWRSHTTRLGLTGHYSPHSLRYAWAQDAIRYYLSQGFSRSEARALTSMDLGHGDGRGRYVERVYTRKED
;
A
#
# COMPACT_ATOMS: atom_id res chain seq x y z
N MET A 1 -8.77 29.48 9.52
CA MET A 1 -9.48 28.40 8.78
C MET A 1 -10.91 28.84 8.52
N SER A 2 -11.39 28.81 7.27
CA SER A 2 -12.79 29.15 6.94
C SER A 2 -13.79 28.20 7.61
N LYS A 3 -15.01 28.67 7.92
CA LYS A 3 -16.12 27.85 8.45
C LYS A 3 -16.38 26.60 7.58
N LEU A 4 -16.43 26.75 6.25
CA LEU A 4 -16.53 25.65 5.29
C LEU A 4 -15.50 24.52 5.53
N SER A 5 -14.21 24.86 5.59
CA SER A 5 -13.13 23.89 5.84
C SER A 5 -13.35 23.11 7.14
N ARG A 6 -13.76 23.80 8.21
CA ARG A 6 -14.04 23.16 9.51
C ARG A 6 -15.20 22.17 9.40
N GLU A 7 -16.31 22.57 8.79
CA GLU A 7 -17.48 21.68 8.61
C GLU A 7 -17.16 20.46 7.76
N MET A 8 -16.52 20.64 6.60
CA MET A 8 -16.14 19.51 5.73
C MET A 8 -15.22 18.52 6.47
N LYS A 9 -14.27 19.03 7.28
CA LYS A 9 -13.40 18.17 8.10
C LYS A 9 -14.16 17.44 9.19
N MET A 10 -15.15 18.07 9.83
CA MET A 10 -16.00 17.41 10.82
C MET A 10 -16.78 16.26 10.17
N LEU A 11 -17.42 16.50 9.03
CA LEU A 11 -18.14 15.47 8.27
C LEU A 11 -17.22 14.31 7.87
N ALA A 12 -16.01 14.61 7.35
CA ALA A 12 -15.04 13.58 6.97
C ALA A 12 -14.55 12.73 8.16
N LYS A 13 -14.51 13.30 9.37
CA LYS A 13 -14.18 12.60 10.62
C LYS A 13 -15.34 11.74 11.11
N GLN A 14 -16.58 12.23 11.04
CA GLN A 14 -17.78 11.50 11.46
C GLN A 14 -18.02 10.22 10.65
N VAL A 15 -17.64 10.20 9.37
CA VAL A 15 -17.66 8.98 8.52
C VAL A 15 -16.73 7.89 9.08
N GLY A 16 -15.77 8.24 9.93
CA GLY A 16 -14.83 7.30 10.53
C GLY A 16 -13.81 6.72 9.54
N GLY A 17 -13.12 5.69 9.99
CA GLY A 17 -12.01 5.03 9.30
C GLY A 17 -10.67 5.19 10.01
N SER A 18 -9.63 4.55 9.48
CA SER A 18 -8.29 4.64 10.06
C SER A 18 -7.78 6.07 10.13
N PHE A 19 -6.87 6.37 11.08
CA PHE A 19 -6.22 7.69 11.20
C PHE A 19 -5.67 8.20 9.86
N LYS A 20 -5.05 7.31 9.07
CA LYS A 20 -4.56 7.64 7.74
C LYS A 20 -5.68 8.04 6.77
N THR A 21 -6.78 7.30 6.76
CA THR A 21 -7.95 7.62 5.91
C THR A 21 -8.50 9.01 6.24
N VAL A 22 -8.68 9.31 7.52
CA VAL A 22 -9.18 10.61 7.99
C VAL A 22 -8.21 11.74 7.62
N HIS A 23 -6.91 11.51 7.79
CA HIS A 23 -5.86 12.45 7.42
C HIS A 23 -5.85 12.74 5.91
N ASP A 24 -5.94 11.71 5.05
CA ASP A 24 -5.96 11.86 3.60
C ASP A 24 -7.19 12.67 3.14
N ARG A 25 -8.38 12.42 3.72
CA ARG A 25 -9.59 13.22 3.45
C ARG A 25 -9.40 14.69 3.84
N THR A 26 -8.82 14.93 5.02
CA THR A 26 -8.54 16.28 5.52
C THR A 26 -7.63 17.05 4.56
N ARG A 27 -6.58 16.41 4.03
CA ARG A 27 -5.68 17.02 3.03
C ARG A 27 -6.40 17.38 1.72
N ILE A 28 -7.34 16.55 1.28
CA ILE A 28 -8.15 16.83 0.08
C ILE A 28 -9.01 18.07 0.33
N ILE A 29 -9.67 18.15 1.48
CA ILE A 29 -10.48 19.31 1.88
C ILE A 29 -9.63 20.58 1.95
N ASP A 30 -8.43 20.51 2.55
CA ASP A 30 -7.53 21.66 2.64
C ASP A 30 -7.04 22.14 1.27
N ARG A 31 -6.81 21.22 0.34
CA ARG A 31 -6.46 21.58 -1.04
C ARG A 31 -7.64 22.23 -1.75
N PHE A 32 -8.84 21.68 -1.58
CA PHE A 32 -10.06 22.24 -2.15
C PHE A 32 -10.36 23.65 -1.64
N CYS A 33 -10.27 23.88 -0.33
CA CYS A 33 -10.49 25.22 0.23
C CYS A 33 -9.43 26.23 -0.25
N ARG A 34 -8.17 25.81 -0.41
CA ARG A 34 -7.12 26.66 -0.99
C ARG A 34 -7.41 27.04 -2.45
N HIS A 35 -7.93 26.11 -3.25
CA HIS A 35 -8.39 26.39 -4.61
C HIS A 35 -9.47 27.48 -4.65
N LEU A 36 -10.48 27.39 -3.80
CA LEU A 36 -11.53 28.42 -3.73
C LEU A 36 -10.98 29.79 -3.34
N ILE A 37 -10.08 29.83 -2.35
CA ILE A 37 -9.44 31.08 -1.91
C ILE A 37 -8.62 31.70 -3.05
N ALA A 38 -7.85 30.90 -3.79
CA ALA A 38 -7.02 31.37 -4.90
C ALA A 38 -7.85 32.01 -6.03
N LEU A 39 -9.10 31.59 -6.20
CA LEU A 39 -10.04 32.15 -7.18
C LEU A 39 -10.94 33.26 -6.59
N ASN A 40 -10.67 33.70 -5.35
CA ASN A 40 -11.50 34.64 -4.60
C ASN A 40 -12.99 34.20 -4.49
N ILE A 41 -13.24 32.89 -4.47
CA ILE A 41 -14.59 32.32 -4.33
C ILE A 41 -14.91 32.19 -2.84
N GLN A 42 -15.86 33.00 -2.38
CA GLN A 42 -16.31 33.00 -1.00
C GLN A 42 -17.49 32.03 -0.80
N VAL A 43 -17.23 30.90 -0.14
CA VAL A 43 -18.26 29.94 0.28
C VAL A 43 -18.28 29.88 1.80
N ARG A 44 -19.39 30.31 2.41
CA ARG A 44 -19.50 30.44 3.88
C ARG A 44 -19.47 29.08 4.59
N ASP A 45 -20.21 28.11 4.07
CA ASP A 45 -20.41 26.79 4.68
C ASP A 45 -20.88 25.77 3.63
N VAL A 46 -21.02 24.50 4.03
CA VAL A 46 -21.25 23.36 3.11
C VAL A 46 -22.55 23.51 2.31
N GLN A 47 -23.60 24.11 2.87
CA GLN A 47 -24.89 24.30 2.19
C GLN A 47 -24.80 25.22 0.96
N HIS A 48 -23.86 26.17 0.95
CA HIS A 48 -23.61 27.10 -0.15
C HIS A 48 -22.64 26.55 -1.21
N LEU A 49 -22.08 25.36 -1.00
CA LEU A 49 -21.19 24.74 -1.97
C LEU A 49 -21.97 24.35 -3.23
N LYS A 50 -21.53 24.77 -4.42
CA LYS A 50 -22.19 24.46 -5.70
C LYS A 50 -21.35 23.49 -6.53
N ALA A 51 -22.00 22.73 -7.43
CA ALA A 51 -21.31 21.80 -8.32
C ALA A 51 -20.16 22.47 -9.09
N LYS A 52 -20.39 23.71 -9.58
CA LYS A 52 -19.38 24.53 -10.26
C LYS A 52 -18.07 24.74 -9.49
N HIS A 53 -18.10 24.74 -8.16
CA HIS A 53 -16.90 24.89 -7.35
C HIS A 53 -16.05 23.62 -7.39
N ILE A 54 -16.71 22.45 -7.36
CA ILE A 54 -16.03 21.15 -7.45
C ILE A 54 -15.56 20.90 -8.89
N GLU A 55 -16.37 21.21 -9.89
CA GLU A 55 -15.96 21.13 -11.31
C GLU A 55 -14.71 21.96 -11.58
N SER A 56 -14.69 23.22 -11.13
CA SER A 56 -13.52 24.11 -11.25
C SER A 56 -12.27 23.51 -10.59
N TYR A 57 -12.40 22.94 -9.39
CA TYR A 57 -11.28 22.27 -8.71
C TYR A 57 -10.80 21.03 -9.48
N ILE A 58 -11.71 20.21 -10.01
CA ILE A 58 -11.33 19.02 -10.76
C ILE A 58 -10.66 19.39 -12.08
N ALA A 59 -11.16 20.42 -12.77
CA ALA A 59 -10.56 20.93 -14.00
C ALA A 59 -9.12 21.45 -13.78
N ASP A 60 -8.89 22.23 -12.71
CA ASP A 60 -7.56 22.68 -12.32
C ASP A 60 -6.61 21.49 -12.03
N ARG A 61 -7.11 20.49 -11.30
CA ARG A 61 -6.33 19.30 -10.99
C ARG A 61 -6.01 18.46 -12.25
N GLN A 62 -6.91 18.42 -13.23
CA GLN A 62 -6.65 17.78 -14.52
C GLN A 62 -5.60 18.56 -15.31
N ALA A 63 -5.70 19.89 -15.37
CA ALA A 63 -4.74 20.75 -16.05
C ALA A 63 -3.32 20.62 -15.47
N THR A 64 -3.20 20.34 -14.16
CA THR A 64 -1.92 20.08 -13.48
C THR A 64 -1.42 18.63 -13.61
N GLY A 65 -2.03 17.82 -14.50
CA GLY A 65 -1.57 16.46 -14.81
C GLY A 65 -1.87 15.42 -13.73
N ILE A 66 -2.79 15.70 -12.81
CA ILE A 66 -3.14 14.73 -11.76
C ILE A 66 -3.94 13.57 -12.35
N SER A 67 -3.49 12.33 -12.06
CA SER A 67 -4.16 11.14 -12.57
C SER A 67 -5.64 11.04 -12.18
N ALA A 68 -6.47 10.53 -13.10
CA ALA A 68 -7.90 10.31 -12.88
C ALA A 68 -8.19 9.48 -11.62
N ARG A 69 -7.30 8.53 -11.26
CA ARG A 69 -7.45 7.71 -10.05
C ARG A 69 -7.33 8.53 -8.77
N THR A 70 -6.43 9.50 -8.74
CA THR A 70 -6.31 10.44 -7.62
C THR A 70 -7.56 11.33 -7.55
N LEU A 71 -8.09 11.78 -8.69
CA LEU A 71 -9.31 12.58 -8.74
C LEU A 71 -10.55 11.80 -8.29
N HIS A 72 -10.63 10.49 -8.54
CA HIS A 72 -11.67 9.63 -7.97
C HIS A 72 -11.65 9.64 -6.44
N ASN A 73 -10.46 9.67 -5.83
CA ASN A 73 -10.34 9.76 -4.38
C ASN A 73 -10.81 11.13 -3.90
N ASP A 74 -10.43 12.23 -4.58
CA ASP A 74 -10.94 13.57 -4.27
C ASP A 74 -12.48 13.61 -4.34
N MET A 75 -13.07 13.09 -5.43
CA MET A 75 -14.53 13.01 -5.61
C MET A 75 -15.21 12.19 -4.52
N SER A 76 -14.59 11.11 -4.05
CA SER A 76 -15.12 10.33 -2.92
C SER A 76 -15.26 11.17 -1.65
N VAL A 77 -14.37 12.13 -1.42
CA VAL A 77 -14.43 13.02 -0.24
C VAL A 77 -15.56 14.02 -0.40
N PHE A 78 -15.73 14.59 -1.59
CA PHE A 78 -16.81 15.55 -1.84
C PHE A 78 -18.20 14.91 -1.73
N ARG A 79 -18.35 13.64 -2.11
CA ARG A 79 -19.59 12.89 -1.90
C ARG A 79 -19.87 12.59 -0.43
N LEU A 80 -18.83 12.53 0.41
CA LEU A 80 -18.97 12.35 1.85
C LEU A 80 -19.27 13.66 2.61
N ALA A 81 -19.16 14.82 1.96
CA ALA A 81 -19.40 16.12 2.58
C ALA A 81 -20.89 16.44 2.85
N GLY A 82 -21.76 15.43 2.90
CA GLY A 82 -23.10 15.53 3.52
C GLY A 82 -24.16 16.32 2.75
N ARG A 83 -23.88 16.78 1.53
CA ARG A 83 -24.87 17.51 0.71
C ARG A 83 -25.43 16.62 -0.38
N GLU A 84 -26.63 16.08 -0.16
CA GLU A 84 -27.33 15.19 -1.08
C GLU A 84 -27.37 15.74 -2.51
N LYS A 85 -27.70 17.03 -2.68
CA LYS A 85 -27.71 17.71 -4.00
C LYS A 85 -26.38 17.65 -4.75
N LEU A 86 -25.24 17.50 -4.07
CA LEU A 86 -23.93 17.31 -4.72
C LEU A 86 -23.66 15.84 -5.01
N VAL A 87 -24.13 14.94 -4.15
CA VAL A 87 -23.98 13.48 -4.33
C VAL A 87 -24.77 12.99 -5.55
N THR A 88 -26.00 13.48 -5.73
CA THR A 88 -26.91 13.10 -6.82
C THR A 88 -26.70 13.92 -8.10
N SER A 89 -25.77 14.88 -8.09
CA SER A 89 -25.55 15.76 -9.23
C SER A 89 -24.92 15.02 -10.41
N ILE A 90 -25.64 14.96 -11.54
CA ILE A 90 -25.14 14.42 -12.82
C ILE A 90 -23.85 15.15 -13.27
N ARG A 91 -23.74 16.44 -12.94
CA ARG A 91 -22.55 17.27 -13.19
C ARG A 91 -21.29 16.75 -12.48
N LEU A 92 -21.47 16.08 -11.34
CA LEU A 92 -20.39 15.52 -10.53
C LEU A 92 -20.23 14.01 -10.70
N ALA A 93 -20.89 13.43 -11.70
CA ALA A 93 -20.61 12.08 -12.14
C ALA A 93 -19.20 12.01 -12.76
N ASN A 94 -18.46 10.94 -12.47
CA ASN A 94 -17.08 10.79 -12.96
C ASN A 94 -17.02 10.85 -14.50
N LYS A 95 -18.03 10.31 -15.20
CA LYS A 95 -18.12 10.37 -16.67
C LYS A 95 -18.22 11.80 -17.17
N THR A 96 -19.09 12.61 -16.55
CA THR A 96 -19.30 14.02 -16.90
C THR A 96 -18.04 14.86 -16.67
N LEU A 97 -17.28 14.55 -15.62
CA LEU A 97 -16.01 15.21 -15.30
C LEU A 97 -14.82 14.73 -16.15
N GLY A 98 -15.04 13.87 -17.16
CA GLY A 98 -13.96 13.30 -17.97
C GLY A 98 -13.03 12.36 -17.19
N LEU A 99 -13.47 11.83 -16.05
CA LEU A 99 -12.68 10.93 -15.18
C LEU A 99 -12.88 9.45 -15.52
N SER A 100 -13.35 9.14 -16.73
CA SER A 100 -13.51 7.75 -17.21
C SER A 100 -12.16 7.10 -17.52
N GLY A 101 -12.14 5.77 -17.70
CA GLY A 101 -10.93 5.05 -18.16
C GLY A 101 -9.86 4.78 -17.08
N ALA A 102 -10.06 5.19 -15.83
CA ALA A 102 -9.09 4.91 -14.77
C ALA A 102 -8.93 3.39 -14.50
N SER A 103 -7.71 2.87 -14.64
CA SER A 103 -7.42 1.46 -14.37
C SER A 103 -7.18 1.20 -12.88
N ARG A 104 -7.63 0.03 -12.41
CA ARG A 104 -7.30 -0.51 -11.07
C ARG A 104 -6.11 -1.46 -11.08
N ALA A 105 -5.50 -1.68 -12.25
CA ALA A 105 -4.41 -2.64 -12.42
C ALA A 105 -3.08 -2.15 -11.81
N GLY A 106 -3.00 -0.91 -11.32
CA GLY A 106 -1.77 -0.33 -10.77
C GLY A 106 -0.76 0.03 -11.87
N THR A 107 0.51 0.19 -11.50
CA THR A 107 1.61 0.47 -12.44
C THR A 107 2.84 -0.38 -12.15
N LYS A 108 2.75 -1.36 -11.25
CA LYS A 108 3.91 -2.11 -10.74
C LYS A 108 3.96 -3.50 -11.36
N PHE A 109 5.18 -4.00 -11.49
CA PHE A 109 5.46 -5.37 -11.92
C PHE A 109 6.11 -6.18 -10.80
N ALA A 110 6.05 -7.51 -10.90
CA ALA A 110 6.90 -8.38 -10.11
C ALA A 110 8.36 -8.11 -10.48
N ILE A 111 9.22 -7.91 -9.48
CA ILE A 111 10.64 -7.71 -9.74
C ILE A 111 11.25 -9.00 -10.33
N PRO A 112 12.03 -8.94 -11.41
CA PRO A 112 12.80 -10.09 -11.90
C PRO A 112 13.88 -10.50 -10.89
N ASP A 113 14.20 -11.79 -10.83
CA ASP A 113 15.15 -12.32 -9.85
C ASP A 113 16.55 -11.72 -10.03
N GLU A 114 17.03 -11.56 -11.27
CA GLU A 114 18.33 -10.92 -11.54
C GLU A 114 18.41 -9.50 -10.94
N ARG A 115 17.37 -8.69 -11.16
CA ARG A 115 17.29 -7.33 -10.62
C ARG A 115 17.21 -7.36 -9.10
N PHE A 116 16.47 -8.30 -8.52
CA PHE A 116 16.41 -8.45 -7.07
C PHE A 116 17.77 -8.85 -6.48
N GLN A 117 18.51 -9.75 -7.12
CA GLN A 117 19.86 -10.13 -6.70
C GLN A 117 20.84 -8.96 -6.78
N ALA A 118 20.75 -8.13 -7.82
CA ALA A 118 21.54 -6.90 -7.89
C ALA A 118 21.22 -5.94 -6.72
N VAL A 119 19.93 -5.76 -6.41
CA VAL A 119 19.48 -4.96 -5.25
C VAL A 119 20.01 -5.51 -3.93
N LEU A 120 19.98 -6.84 -3.72
CA LEU A 120 20.52 -7.46 -2.51
C LEU A 120 22.03 -7.28 -2.38
N ARG A 121 22.80 -7.47 -3.47
CA ARG A 121 24.25 -7.24 -3.46
C ARG A 121 24.59 -5.80 -3.06
N SER A 122 23.92 -4.82 -3.64
CA SER A 122 24.10 -3.42 -3.25
C SER A 122 23.65 -3.15 -1.82
N ALA A 123 22.54 -3.73 -1.37
CA ALA A 123 22.08 -3.58 0.02
C ALA A 123 23.11 -4.11 1.03
N GLN A 124 23.73 -5.26 0.72
CA GLN A 124 24.71 -5.92 1.58
C GLN A 124 25.97 -5.08 1.80
N GLN A 125 26.36 -4.27 0.81
CA GLN A 125 27.47 -3.32 0.91
C GLN A 125 27.15 -2.11 1.80
N HIS A 126 25.87 -1.85 2.09
CA HIS A 126 25.43 -0.65 2.80
C HIS A 126 24.89 -0.92 4.20
N ASP A 127 23.97 -1.88 4.34
CA ASP A 127 23.29 -2.16 5.60
C ASP A 127 22.77 -3.61 5.64
N ARG A 128 23.31 -4.41 6.58
CA ARG A 128 22.94 -5.82 6.75
C ARG A 128 21.48 -5.98 7.16
N GLY A 129 20.94 -5.09 8.00
CA GLY A 129 19.56 -5.15 8.45
C GLY A 129 18.55 -4.84 7.34
N LEU A 130 18.86 -3.86 6.49
CA LEU A 130 18.10 -3.59 5.27
C LEU A 130 18.09 -4.80 4.33
N THR A 131 19.25 -5.45 4.17
CA THR A 131 19.40 -6.65 3.33
C THR A 131 18.47 -7.76 3.82
N CYS A 132 18.51 -8.11 5.12
CA CYS A 132 17.61 -9.10 5.71
C CYS A 132 16.12 -8.69 5.55
N ALA A 133 15.80 -7.42 5.76
CA ALA A 133 14.42 -6.93 5.61
C ALA A 133 13.90 -7.04 4.16
N LEU A 134 14.75 -6.78 3.16
CA LEU A 134 14.42 -6.95 1.74
C LEU A 134 14.22 -8.43 1.39
N GLN A 135 15.10 -9.31 1.89
CA GLN A 135 15.03 -10.74 1.66
C GLN A 135 13.75 -11.36 2.26
N LEU A 136 13.45 -11.04 3.52
CA LEU A 136 12.20 -11.46 4.16
C LEU A 136 10.98 -10.90 3.43
N ALA A 137 11.03 -9.65 2.95
CA ALA A 137 9.93 -9.07 2.17
C ALA A 137 9.66 -9.81 0.86
N ARG A 138 10.71 -10.26 0.17
CA ARG A 138 10.62 -11.05 -1.07
C ARG A 138 10.13 -12.48 -0.81
N LEU A 139 10.56 -13.11 0.28
CA LEU A 139 10.26 -14.51 0.60
C LEU A 139 8.88 -14.71 1.24
N LEU A 140 8.36 -13.70 1.93
CA LEU A 140 7.09 -13.78 2.68
C LEU A 140 6.02 -12.80 2.17
N GLY A 141 6.30 -12.15 1.04
CA GLY A 141 5.43 -11.16 0.43
C GLY A 141 5.07 -10.02 1.38
N LEU A 142 6.01 -9.51 2.18
CA LEU A 142 5.71 -8.50 3.19
C LEU A 142 5.37 -7.14 2.56
N ARG A 143 4.46 -6.39 3.20
CA ARG A 143 4.34 -4.94 2.95
C ARG A 143 5.56 -4.24 3.53
N SER A 144 5.87 -3.03 3.05
CA SER A 144 7.02 -2.27 3.56
C SER A 144 6.99 -2.10 5.09
N GLN A 145 5.84 -1.80 5.67
CA GLN A 145 5.74 -1.66 7.12
C GLN A 145 5.85 -3.00 7.86
N GLU A 146 5.34 -4.10 7.29
CA GLU A 146 5.54 -5.45 7.82
C GLU A 146 7.04 -5.81 7.79
N ALA A 147 7.75 -5.50 6.69
CA ALA A 147 9.20 -5.72 6.58
C ALA A 147 10.01 -4.91 7.59
N VAL A 148 9.64 -3.64 7.82
CA VAL A 148 10.31 -2.79 8.83
C VAL A 148 10.07 -3.30 10.26
N GLN A 149 8.91 -3.89 10.55
CA GLN A 149 8.54 -4.33 11.90
C GLN A 149 8.73 -5.83 12.16
N CYS A 150 9.11 -6.63 11.15
CA CYS A 150 9.14 -8.09 11.26
C CYS A 150 10.12 -8.63 12.30
N ALA A 151 11.12 -7.84 12.69
CA ALA A 151 12.11 -8.21 13.70
C ALA A 151 11.47 -8.74 14.99
N SER A 152 10.35 -8.15 15.41
CA SER A 152 9.60 -8.55 16.61
C SER A 152 8.93 -9.93 16.50
N SER A 153 8.81 -10.49 15.31
CA SER A 153 8.21 -11.82 15.07
C SER A 153 9.24 -12.91 14.76
N LEU A 154 10.52 -12.59 14.57
CA LEU A 154 11.52 -13.55 14.09
C LEU A 154 11.68 -14.79 14.98
N LYS A 155 11.71 -14.62 16.32
CA LYS A 155 11.79 -15.75 17.26
C LYS A 155 10.55 -16.66 17.20
N THR A 156 9.39 -16.07 16.94
CA THR A 156 8.16 -16.85 16.75
C THR A 156 8.23 -17.60 15.43
N TRP A 157 8.65 -16.94 14.36
CA TRP A 157 8.80 -17.57 13.04
C TRP A 157 9.82 -18.71 13.07
N GLU A 158 10.94 -18.57 13.77
CA GLU A 158 11.92 -19.64 13.98
C GLU A 158 11.26 -20.88 14.60
N LYS A 159 10.51 -20.72 15.70
CA LYS A 159 9.74 -21.81 16.33
C LYS A 159 8.68 -22.42 15.41
N GLN A 160 8.00 -21.61 14.60
CA GLN A 160 7.03 -22.09 13.61
C GLN A 160 7.72 -22.96 12.54
N LEU A 161 8.90 -22.55 12.09
CA LEU A 161 9.71 -23.29 11.11
C LEU A 161 10.25 -24.61 11.69
N GLU A 162 10.73 -24.61 12.93
CA GLU A 162 11.19 -25.82 13.65
C GLU A 162 10.06 -26.84 13.81
N ARG A 163 8.82 -26.37 14.03
CA ARG A 163 7.62 -27.21 14.10
C ARG A 163 7.06 -27.62 12.73
N ASN A 164 7.80 -27.38 11.65
CA ASN A 164 7.40 -27.68 10.28
C ASN A 164 6.04 -27.07 9.86
N GLN A 165 5.64 -25.93 10.44
CA GLN A 165 4.41 -25.25 10.00
C GLN A 165 4.52 -24.83 8.54
N SER A 166 3.43 -24.94 7.78
CA SER A 166 3.36 -24.59 6.36
C SER A 166 3.17 -23.08 6.11
N THR A 167 2.82 -22.33 7.16
CA THR A 167 2.62 -20.87 7.12
C THR A 167 3.39 -20.18 8.24
N LEU A 168 3.58 -18.87 8.10
CA LEU A 168 4.03 -17.97 9.17
C LEU A 168 2.98 -16.91 9.46
N THR A 169 2.85 -16.56 10.74
CA THR A 169 1.89 -15.54 11.18
C THR A 169 2.52 -14.15 11.16
N ILE A 170 1.97 -13.23 10.36
CA ILE A 170 2.38 -11.83 10.28
C ILE A 170 1.45 -10.99 11.16
N VAL A 171 1.97 -10.49 12.29
CA VAL A 171 1.18 -9.72 13.28
C VAL A 171 1.47 -8.22 13.28
N PHE A 172 2.73 -7.82 13.04
CA PHE A 172 3.16 -6.41 13.11
C PHE A 172 3.22 -5.74 11.73
N GLY A 173 2.95 -4.43 11.71
CA GLY A 173 2.96 -3.61 10.49
C GLY A 173 1.83 -3.90 9.50
N THR A 174 0.87 -4.76 9.86
CA THR A 174 -0.25 -5.16 9.01
C THR A 174 -1.23 -4.01 8.77
N LYS A 175 -1.87 -4.02 7.60
CA LYS A 175 -2.83 -2.99 7.24
C LYS A 175 -4.09 -3.11 8.12
N GLY A 176 -4.39 -2.07 8.88
CA GLY A 176 -5.56 -2.04 9.76
C GLY A 176 -5.40 -2.88 11.03
N GLY A 177 -4.18 -3.30 11.37
CA GLY A 177 -3.89 -4.06 12.59
C GLY A 177 -4.42 -5.49 12.58
N ARG A 178 -4.76 -6.04 11.41
CA ARG A 178 -5.30 -7.40 11.26
C ARG A 178 -4.17 -8.36 10.92
N PRO A 179 -3.89 -9.37 11.77
CA PRO A 179 -2.93 -10.43 11.46
C PRO A 179 -3.29 -11.15 10.16
N ARG A 180 -2.29 -11.73 9.51
CA ARG A 180 -2.47 -12.64 8.37
C ARG A 180 -1.49 -13.80 8.44
N GLU A 181 -1.91 -14.94 7.92
CA GLU A 181 -1.00 -16.05 7.62
C GLU A 181 -0.36 -15.83 6.25
N THR A 182 0.86 -16.34 6.07
CA THR A 182 1.52 -16.36 4.77
C THR A 182 2.12 -17.73 4.50
N ARG A 183 1.81 -18.31 3.34
CA ARG A 183 2.42 -19.55 2.87
C ARG A 183 3.95 -19.46 2.80
N ILE A 184 4.62 -20.49 3.31
CA ILE A 184 6.04 -20.73 3.08
C ILE A 184 6.18 -21.47 1.74
N ILE A 185 6.79 -20.82 0.75
CA ILE A 185 7.00 -21.38 -0.60
C ILE A 185 8.34 -22.13 -0.65
N ASP A 186 9.42 -21.49 -0.20
CA ASP A 186 10.74 -22.09 -0.05
C ASP A 186 11.12 -22.11 1.44
N ARG A 187 10.99 -23.27 2.08
CA ARG A 187 11.27 -23.43 3.50
C ARG A 187 12.73 -23.18 3.83
N HIS A 188 13.65 -23.69 3.01
CA HIS A 188 15.08 -23.58 3.28
C HIS A 188 15.52 -22.11 3.20
N ALA A 189 15.10 -21.39 2.16
CA ALA A 189 15.42 -19.97 2.02
C ALA A 189 14.83 -19.12 3.15
N VAL A 190 13.60 -19.41 3.58
CA VAL A 190 12.96 -18.71 4.72
C VAL A 190 13.70 -19.00 6.03
N GLN A 191 14.10 -20.24 6.29
CA GLN A 191 14.87 -20.60 7.48
C GLN A 191 16.23 -19.88 7.52
N GLN A 192 16.97 -19.86 6.40
CA GLN A 192 18.22 -19.11 6.26
C GLN A 192 18.01 -17.62 6.56
N ALA A 193 17.02 -16.99 5.90
CA ALA A 193 16.75 -15.57 6.06
C ALA A 193 16.32 -15.19 7.49
N VAL A 194 15.54 -16.05 8.18
CA VAL A 194 15.15 -15.82 9.58
C VAL A 194 16.36 -15.94 10.51
N LYS A 195 17.23 -16.94 10.32
CA LYS A 195 18.46 -17.10 11.12
C LYS A 195 19.40 -15.91 10.96
N GLU A 196 19.66 -15.48 9.72
CA GLU A 196 20.50 -14.31 9.45
C GLU A 196 19.90 -13.03 10.06
N ALA A 197 18.59 -12.83 9.90
CA ALA A 197 17.89 -11.70 10.50
C ALA A 197 18.01 -11.70 12.03
N LEU A 198 17.87 -12.86 12.68
CA LEU A 198 18.05 -12.99 14.13
C LEU A 198 19.46 -12.60 14.57
N LEU A 199 20.50 -12.99 13.83
CA LEU A 199 21.87 -12.58 14.11
C LEU A 199 22.02 -11.05 14.05
N VAL A 200 21.46 -10.40 13.04
CA VAL A 200 21.49 -8.92 12.93
C VAL A 200 20.77 -8.26 14.10
N THR A 201 19.62 -8.79 14.54
CA THR A 201 18.87 -8.19 15.64
C THR A 201 19.65 -8.16 16.97
N LYS A 202 20.61 -9.06 17.17
CA LYS A 202 21.46 -9.08 18.39
C LYS A 202 22.32 -7.83 18.52
N THR A 203 22.75 -7.25 17.40
CA THR A 203 23.58 -6.03 17.37
C THR A 203 22.78 -4.76 17.09
N HIS A 204 21.50 -4.88 16.74
CA HIS A 204 20.62 -3.77 16.32
C HIS A 204 19.44 -3.56 17.29
N ASN A 205 19.66 -3.76 18.59
CA ASN A 205 18.64 -3.53 19.63
C ASN A 205 17.29 -4.24 19.35
N GLY A 206 17.34 -5.48 18.84
CA GLY A 206 16.14 -6.25 18.51
C GLY A 206 15.43 -5.85 17.22
N LYS A 207 16.02 -4.95 16.41
CA LYS A 207 15.45 -4.45 15.15
C LYS A 207 16.31 -4.89 13.96
N LEU A 208 15.74 -4.87 12.75
CA LEU A 208 16.54 -4.96 11.52
C LEU A 208 17.01 -3.56 11.11
N ILE A 209 16.09 -2.60 11.07
CA ILE A 209 16.39 -1.19 10.84
C ILE A 209 16.36 -0.48 12.20
N ASP A 210 17.54 -0.31 12.80
CA ASP A 210 17.63 0.33 14.11
C ASP A 210 17.50 1.85 14.01
N LYS A 211 16.26 2.31 14.17
CA LYS A 211 15.88 3.72 14.27
C LYS A 211 15.02 3.92 15.51
N PRO A 212 15.00 5.15 16.08
CA PRO A 212 14.34 5.42 17.36
C PRO A 212 12.83 5.14 17.31
N ASP A 213 12.19 5.42 16.17
CA ASP A 213 10.75 5.27 16.00
C ASP A 213 10.37 4.75 14.61
N LEU A 214 9.12 4.29 14.47
CA LEU A 214 8.60 3.72 13.23
C LEU A 214 8.60 4.71 12.07
N LYS A 215 8.33 6.00 12.29
CA LYS A 215 8.32 7.01 11.23
C LYS A 215 9.73 7.16 10.66
N THR A 216 10.74 7.24 11.52
CA THR A 216 12.14 7.31 11.12
C THR A 216 12.62 6.03 10.43
N ALA A 217 12.22 4.85 10.93
CA ALA A 217 12.51 3.56 10.28
C ALA A 217 11.87 3.45 8.89
N MET A 218 10.62 3.89 8.73
CA MET A 218 9.92 3.90 7.44
C MET A 218 10.54 4.90 6.45
N ASN A 219 11.04 6.03 6.94
CA ASN A 219 11.78 6.99 6.11
C ASN A 219 13.12 6.41 5.67
N PHE A 220 13.83 5.74 6.56
CA PHE A 220 15.06 4.99 6.23
C PHE A 220 14.77 3.94 5.15
N TRP A 221 13.76 3.09 5.34
CA TRP A 221 13.36 2.09 4.33
C TRP A 221 13.11 2.75 2.96
N ARG A 222 12.30 3.82 2.93
CA ARG A 222 11.96 4.49 1.67
C ARG A 222 13.19 5.09 0.98
N SER A 223 14.04 5.80 1.71
CA SER A 223 15.20 6.48 1.12
C SER A 223 16.29 5.50 0.66
N HIS A 224 16.54 4.43 1.40
CA HIS A 224 17.56 3.45 1.05
C HIS A 224 17.09 2.54 -0.09
N THR A 225 15.83 2.07 -0.06
CA THR A 225 15.30 1.29 -1.19
C THR A 225 15.24 2.10 -2.50
N THR A 226 14.93 3.41 -2.43
CA THR A 226 15.03 4.31 -3.58
C THR A 226 16.46 4.38 -4.11
N ARG A 227 17.47 4.53 -3.23
CA ARG A 227 18.89 4.54 -3.61
C ARG A 227 19.38 3.22 -4.21
N LEU A 228 18.78 2.10 -3.81
CA LEU A 228 19.01 0.79 -4.42
C LEU A 228 18.29 0.60 -5.76
N GLY A 229 17.67 1.64 -6.32
CA GLY A 229 16.97 1.57 -7.60
C GLY A 229 15.58 0.91 -7.53
N LEU A 230 15.00 0.73 -6.34
CA LEU A 230 13.63 0.26 -6.17
C LEU A 230 12.64 1.43 -6.33
N THR A 231 12.43 1.89 -7.55
CA THR A 231 11.58 3.05 -7.90
C THR A 231 10.61 2.73 -9.04
N GLY A 232 9.64 3.61 -9.28
CA GLY A 232 8.70 3.49 -10.41
C GLY A 232 7.94 2.16 -10.44
N HIS A 233 8.06 1.45 -11.57
CA HIS A 233 7.47 0.13 -11.84
C HIS A 233 8.00 -0.97 -10.91
N TYR A 234 9.26 -0.84 -10.48
CA TYR A 234 9.98 -1.81 -9.64
C TYR A 234 10.30 -1.23 -8.27
N SER A 235 9.26 -0.97 -7.49
CA SER A 235 9.37 -0.40 -6.15
C SER A 235 9.52 -1.48 -5.06
N PRO A 236 9.68 -1.14 -3.76
CA PRO A 236 9.70 -2.16 -2.70
C PRO A 236 8.45 -3.04 -2.68
N HIS A 237 7.31 -2.52 -3.12
CA HIS A 237 6.08 -3.31 -3.21
C HIS A 237 6.13 -4.39 -4.32
N SER A 238 7.04 -4.26 -5.28
CA SER A 238 7.26 -5.24 -6.35
C SER A 238 7.88 -6.55 -5.85
N LEU A 239 8.54 -6.54 -4.68
CA LEU A 239 8.98 -7.76 -3.98
C LEU A 239 7.78 -8.67 -3.64
N ARG A 240 6.70 -8.03 -3.17
CA ARG A 240 5.45 -8.70 -2.88
C ARG A 240 4.69 -9.14 -4.13
N TYR A 241 4.93 -8.47 -5.27
CA TYR A 241 4.40 -8.90 -6.56
C TYR A 241 5.07 -10.19 -7.01
N ALA A 242 6.40 -10.25 -6.93
CA ALA A 242 7.15 -11.46 -7.22
C ALA A 242 6.72 -12.62 -6.32
N TRP A 243 6.60 -12.39 -5.00
CA TRP A 243 6.09 -13.40 -4.07
C TRP A 243 4.68 -13.91 -4.44
N ALA A 244 3.77 -13.01 -4.84
CA ALA A 244 2.42 -13.42 -5.21
C ALA A 244 2.40 -14.30 -6.48
N GLN A 245 3.28 -14.03 -7.44
CA GLN A 245 3.43 -14.88 -8.62
C GLN A 245 4.00 -16.25 -8.25
N ASP A 246 4.98 -16.29 -7.34
CA ASP A 246 5.49 -17.55 -6.78
C ASP A 246 4.42 -18.34 -6.06
N ALA A 247 3.59 -17.68 -5.23
CA ALA A 247 2.50 -18.32 -4.49
C ALA A 247 1.46 -18.93 -5.43
N ILE A 248 1.08 -18.22 -6.50
CA ILE A 248 0.17 -18.75 -7.53
C ILE A 248 0.79 -19.98 -8.19
N ARG A 249 2.07 -19.91 -8.60
CA ARG A 249 2.79 -21.06 -9.19
C ARG A 249 2.85 -22.26 -8.23
N TYR A 250 3.13 -22.00 -6.96
CA TYR A 250 3.16 -23.00 -5.90
C TYR A 250 1.80 -23.71 -5.78
N TYR A 251 0.69 -22.98 -5.64
CA TYR A 251 -0.62 -23.62 -5.53
C TYR A 251 -1.00 -24.38 -6.80
N LEU A 252 -0.68 -23.86 -8.00
CA LEU A 252 -0.90 -24.60 -9.24
C LEU A 252 -0.12 -25.91 -9.28
N SER A 253 1.14 -25.94 -8.82
CA SER A 253 1.94 -27.17 -8.77
C SER A 253 1.45 -28.18 -7.73
N GLN A 254 0.67 -27.73 -6.73
CA GLN A 254 -0.02 -28.59 -5.79
C GLN A 254 -1.38 -29.11 -6.32
N GLY A 255 -1.74 -28.81 -7.57
CA GLY A 255 -2.97 -29.31 -8.20
C GLY A 255 -4.21 -28.44 -8.01
N PHE A 256 -4.09 -27.27 -7.35
CA PHE A 256 -5.22 -26.36 -7.22
C PHE A 256 -5.61 -25.74 -8.56
N SER A 257 -6.90 -25.48 -8.75
CA SER A 257 -7.36 -24.73 -9.91
C SER A 257 -6.80 -23.30 -9.90
N ARG A 258 -6.77 -22.65 -11.06
CA ARG A 258 -6.35 -21.24 -11.15
C ARG A 258 -7.20 -20.30 -10.30
N SER A 259 -8.48 -20.62 -10.09
CA SER A 259 -9.38 -19.83 -9.24
C SER A 259 -8.98 -19.93 -7.76
N GLU A 260 -8.76 -21.16 -7.28
CA GLU A 260 -8.35 -21.44 -5.90
C GLU A 260 -6.96 -20.90 -5.62
N ALA A 261 -5.99 -21.10 -6.52
CA ALA A 261 -4.64 -20.56 -6.38
C ALA A 261 -4.64 -19.04 -6.18
N ARG A 262 -5.49 -18.31 -6.91
CA ARG A 262 -5.66 -16.85 -6.74
C ARG A 262 -6.35 -16.49 -5.42
N ALA A 263 -7.35 -17.27 -5.00
CA ALA A 263 -8.06 -17.04 -3.74
C ALA A 263 -7.16 -17.29 -2.52
N LEU A 264 -6.40 -18.39 -2.52
CA LEU A 264 -5.41 -18.73 -1.49
C LEU A 264 -4.30 -17.68 -1.44
N THR A 265 -3.72 -17.31 -2.58
CA THR A 265 -2.74 -16.21 -2.64
C THR A 265 -3.33 -14.91 -2.10
N SER A 266 -4.61 -14.64 -2.36
CA SER A 266 -5.30 -13.46 -1.83
C SER A 266 -5.45 -13.51 -0.30
N MET A 267 -5.75 -14.67 0.26
CA MET A 267 -5.78 -14.92 1.71
C MET A 267 -4.40 -14.75 2.33
N ASP A 268 -3.37 -15.33 1.74
CA ASP A 268 -1.98 -15.17 2.21
C ASP A 268 -1.54 -13.70 2.20
N LEU A 269 -1.96 -12.94 1.20
CA LEU A 269 -1.72 -11.48 1.13
C LEU A 269 -2.54 -10.69 2.17
N GLY A 270 -3.48 -11.32 2.88
CA GLY A 270 -4.39 -10.67 3.82
C GLY A 270 -5.39 -9.75 3.13
N HIS A 271 -5.88 -10.14 1.95
CA HIS A 271 -6.92 -9.41 1.21
C HIS A 271 -8.32 -10.02 1.37
N GLY A 272 -8.41 -11.26 1.89
CA GLY A 272 -9.64 -12.06 1.87
C GLY A 272 -9.77 -12.91 0.60
N ASP A 273 -10.64 -13.89 0.63
CA ASP A 273 -10.92 -14.87 -0.42
C ASP A 273 -11.58 -14.24 -1.66
N GLY A 274 -12.50 -13.30 -1.46
CA GLY A 274 -13.23 -12.59 -2.53
C GLY A 274 -12.40 -11.65 -3.42
N ARG A 275 -11.06 -11.66 -3.29
CA ARG A 275 -10.13 -10.77 -4.00
C ARG A 275 -9.23 -11.49 -5.00
N GLY A 276 -9.46 -12.77 -5.31
CA GLY A 276 -8.69 -13.51 -6.33
C GLY A 276 -8.61 -12.83 -7.71
N ARG A 277 -9.72 -12.26 -8.22
CA ARG A 277 -9.70 -11.46 -9.47
C ARG A 277 -8.84 -10.20 -9.38
N TYR A 278 -8.77 -9.60 -8.20
CA TYR A 278 -7.90 -8.44 -7.95
C TYR A 278 -6.43 -8.86 -7.92
N VAL A 279 -6.12 -10.00 -7.27
CA VAL A 279 -4.78 -10.58 -7.30
C VAL A 279 -4.33 -10.81 -8.73
N GLU A 280 -5.15 -11.46 -9.56
CA GLU A 280 -4.82 -11.66 -10.97
C GLU A 280 -4.54 -10.32 -11.67
N ARG A 281 -5.51 -9.40 -11.64
CA ARG A 281 -5.39 -8.14 -12.39
C ARG A 281 -4.17 -7.30 -12.01
N VAL A 282 -3.72 -7.37 -10.76
CA VAL A 282 -2.69 -6.49 -10.21
C VAL A 282 -1.34 -7.18 -10.10
N TYR A 283 -1.31 -8.39 -9.53
CA TYR A 283 -0.06 -9.08 -9.17
C TYR A 283 0.50 -9.94 -10.31
N THR A 284 -0.30 -10.33 -11.31
CA THR A 284 0.19 -11.15 -12.45
C THR A 284 0.47 -10.34 -13.72
N ARG A 285 0.53 -9.00 -13.61
CA ARG A 285 0.93 -8.13 -14.72
C ARG A 285 2.36 -8.40 -15.14
N LYS A 286 2.58 -8.38 -16.45
CA LYS A 286 3.89 -8.43 -17.10
C LYS A 286 4.22 -7.04 -17.63
N GLU A 287 5.52 -6.77 -17.72
CA GLU A 287 6.03 -5.67 -18.54
C GLU A 287 5.71 -6.01 -20.01
N ASP A 288 5.20 -5.04 -20.76
CA ASP A 288 4.85 -5.20 -22.17
C ASP A 288 6.14 -5.27 -23.03
#